data_AF-X0J4X3-F1
#
_entry.id   AF-X0J4X3-F1
#
_cell.length_a   1.000
_cell.length_b   1.000
_cell.length_c   1.000
_cell.angle_alpha   90.00
_cell.angle_beta   90.00
_cell.angle_gamma   90.00
#
_symmetry.space_group_name_H-M   'P 1'
#
loop_
_entity.id
_entity.type
_entity.pdbx_description
1 polymer ?
#
loop_
_entity_poly.entity_id
_entity_poly.type
_entity_poly.pdbx_seq_one_letter_code
_entity_poly.pdbx_strand_id
1 'polypeptide(L)'
;MAAVLERMRNWEKIFRLRSDQPLFVFVPSRMHNPADSGYPSKLFPNVLELQSLKVARCLLILWGATVQALDLIMCQYHANEEFSRACECHRRIWNFFGCGGTKDQTALQLMVMESNRCAWLICRCVEYLYGNEMGLVGHQSMIYAKWVITKHYHQLGMSRELAWCHNISRMSGPGATGRIQVMEFQY
;
A
#
# COMPACT_ATOMS: atom_id res chain seq x y z
N MET A 1 -0.43 -4.28 19.11
CA MET A 1 -0.45 -4.06 17.65
C MET A 1 -1.43 -4.99 16.91
N ALA A 2 -1.50 -6.29 17.19
CA ALA A 2 -2.47 -7.20 16.52
C ALA A 2 -3.95 -6.73 16.59
N ALA A 3 -4.43 -6.26 17.74
CA ALA A 3 -5.79 -5.72 17.88
C ALA A 3 -6.06 -4.46 17.03
N VAL A 4 -5.02 -3.68 16.70
CA VAL A 4 -5.16 -2.50 15.84
C VAL A 4 -5.37 -2.93 14.39
N LEU A 5 -4.60 -3.92 13.93
CA LEU A 5 -4.76 -4.51 12.60
C LEU A 5 -6.14 -5.14 12.41
N GLU A 6 -6.65 -5.83 13.43
CA GLU A 6 -8.01 -6.40 13.43
C GLU A 6 -9.08 -5.32 13.28
N ARG A 7 -8.96 -4.22 14.03
CA ARG A 7 -9.87 -3.08 13.91
C ARG A 7 -9.79 -2.44 12.52
N MET A 8 -8.60 -2.31 11.93
CA MET A 8 -8.41 -1.78 10.57
C MET A 8 -9.11 -2.67 9.52
N ARG A 9 -8.93 -4.00 9.60
CA ARG A 9 -9.57 -4.95 8.68
C ARG A 9 -11.09 -4.95 8.81
N ASN A 10 -11.60 -4.92 10.05
CA ASN A 10 -13.03 -4.84 10.31
C ASN A 10 -13.61 -3.51 9.81
N TRP A 11 -12.86 -2.42 9.96
CA TRP A 11 -13.24 -1.13 9.40
C TRP A 11 -13.35 -1.19 7.87
N GLU A 12 -12.40 -1.81 7.17
CA GLU A 12 -12.48 -2.00 5.72
C GLU A 12 -13.74 -2.78 5.30
N LYS A 13 -14.03 -3.88 6.01
CA LYS A 13 -15.23 -4.70 5.77
C LYS A 13 -16.51 -3.89 5.98
N ILE A 14 -16.63 -3.19 7.11
CA ILE A 14 -17.79 -2.35 7.42
C ILE A 14 -17.94 -1.23 6.39
N PHE A 15 -16.83 -0.63 5.98
CA PHE A 15 -16.84 0.45 5.00
C PHE A 15 -17.33 -0.02 3.62
N ARG A 16 -16.91 -1.22 3.20
CA ARG A 16 -17.44 -1.87 2.00
C ARG A 16 -18.92 -2.22 2.12
N LEU A 17 -19.34 -2.77 3.25
CA LEU A 17 -20.75 -3.18 3.48
C LEU A 17 -21.72 -2.00 3.54
N ARG A 18 -21.25 -0.81 3.89
CA ARG A 18 -22.07 0.42 3.96
C ARG A 18 -22.15 1.17 2.62
N SER A 19 -21.47 0.71 1.58
CA SER A 19 -21.47 1.35 0.27
C SER A 19 -22.30 0.54 -0.71
N ASP A 20 -23.28 1.16 -1.34
CA ASP A 20 -24.13 0.54 -2.37
C ASP A 20 -23.38 0.30 -3.69
N GLN A 21 -22.17 0.85 -3.81
CA GLN A 21 -21.29 0.72 -4.97
C GLN A 21 -19.88 0.27 -4.51
N PRO A 22 -19.10 -0.42 -5.38
CA PRO A 22 -17.71 -0.73 -5.07
C PRO A 22 -16.92 0.53 -4.70
N LEU A 23 -16.14 0.47 -3.61
CA LEU A 23 -15.29 1.59 -3.18
C LEU A 23 -14.22 1.95 -4.23
N PHE A 24 -13.83 0.96 -5.02
CA PHE A 24 -12.94 1.09 -6.16
C PHE A 24 -13.17 -0.04 -7.16
N VAL A 25 -12.74 0.19 -8.40
CA VAL A 25 -12.65 -0.82 -9.46
C VAL A 25 -11.24 -0.82 -10.06
N PHE A 26 -10.85 -1.95 -10.65
CA PHE A 26 -9.60 -2.04 -11.38
C PHE A 26 -9.80 -1.60 -12.82
N VAL A 27 -8.95 -0.70 -13.30
CA VAL A 27 -8.93 -0.25 -14.68
C VAL A 27 -7.49 -0.32 -15.24
N PRO A 28 -7.31 -0.49 -16.56
CA PRO A 28 -5.97 -0.49 -17.15
C PRO A 28 -5.24 0.84 -16.92
N SER A 29 -3.96 0.76 -16.53
CA SER A 29 -3.13 1.95 -16.30
C SER A 29 -2.80 2.65 -17.61
N ARG A 30 -3.08 3.95 -17.67
CA ARG A 30 -2.76 4.82 -18.80
C ARG A 30 -1.46 5.59 -18.57
N MET A 31 -0.99 5.69 -17.32
CA MET A 31 0.27 6.34 -16.97
C MET A 31 1.48 5.46 -17.27
N HIS A 32 2.58 6.09 -17.68
CA HIS A 32 3.90 5.47 -17.82
C HIS A 32 4.80 5.94 -16.68
N ASN A 33 5.44 5.00 -15.99
CA ASN A 33 6.49 5.30 -15.02
C ASN A 33 7.86 5.03 -15.68
N PRO A 34 8.81 5.97 -15.63
CA PRO A 34 10.16 5.76 -16.15
C PRO A 34 10.86 4.48 -15.65
N ALA A 35 10.54 4.01 -14.43
CA ALA A 35 11.08 2.76 -13.88
C ALA A 35 10.61 1.51 -14.63
N ASP A 36 9.53 1.59 -15.42
CA ASP A 36 9.02 0.48 -16.23
C ASP A 36 9.72 0.37 -17.60
N SER A 37 10.45 1.38 -18.05
CA SER A 37 11.06 1.42 -19.41
C SER A 37 12.07 0.30 -19.67
N GLY A 38 12.67 -0.28 -18.62
CA GLY A 38 13.62 -1.39 -18.72
C GLY A 38 12.98 -2.79 -18.65
N TYR A 39 11.65 -2.88 -18.57
CA TYR A 39 10.94 -4.14 -18.34
C TYR A 39 9.93 -4.43 -19.47
N PRO A 40 9.63 -5.71 -19.74
CA PRO A 40 8.68 -6.09 -20.78
C PRO A 40 7.23 -5.69 -20.46
N SER A 41 6.92 -5.40 -19.20
CA SER A 41 5.58 -5.04 -18.74
C SER A 41 5.66 -4.01 -17.63
N LYS A 42 4.60 -3.19 -17.51
CA LYS A 42 4.43 -2.26 -16.38
C LYS A 42 4.38 -3.02 -15.06
N LEU A 43 4.98 -2.46 -14.01
CA LEU A 43 4.91 -3.02 -12.66
C LEU A 43 3.46 -3.05 -12.15
N PHE A 44 2.71 -1.99 -12.46
CA PHE A 44 1.29 -1.89 -12.15
C PHE A 44 0.48 -1.70 -13.44
N PRO A 45 0.12 -2.80 -14.14
CA PRO A 45 -0.62 -2.71 -15.40
C PRO A 45 -2.08 -2.30 -15.20
N ASN A 46 -2.61 -2.45 -13.98
CA ASN A 46 -3.95 -2.01 -13.59
C ASN A 46 -3.84 -1.06 -12.38
N VAL A 47 -4.67 -0.02 -12.39
CA VAL A 47 -4.79 0.99 -11.34
C VAL A 47 -6.19 0.97 -10.74
N LEU A 48 -6.38 1.71 -9.65
CA LEU A 48 -7.66 1.84 -8.97
C LEU A 48 -8.37 3.11 -9.43
N GLU A 49 -9.57 2.96 -9.97
CA GLU A 49 -10.54 4.05 -10.07
C GLU A 49 -11.38 4.02 -8.79
N LEU A 50 -11.35 5.11 -8.03
CA LEU A 50 -11.94 5.20 -6.70
C LEU A 50 -13.27 5.94 -6.76
N GLN A 51 -14.23 5.51 -5.94
CA GLN A 51 -15.56 6.10 -5.89
C GLN A 51 -15.54 7.61 -5.58
N SER A 52 -14.60 8.07 -4.75
CA SER A 52 -14.39 9.49 -4.46
C SER A 52 -13.04 9.76 -3.82
N LEU A 53 -12.61 11.02 -3.81
CA LEU A 53 -11.41 11.46 -3.09
C LEU A 53 -11.52 11.25 -1.57
N LYS A 54 -12.74 11.27 -1.00
CA LYS A 54 -12.95 10.93 0.41
C LYS A 54 -12.64 9.45 0.68
N VAL A 55 -13.14 8.56 -0.17
CA VAL A 55 -12.87 7.12 -0.11
C VAL A 55 -11.39 6.85 -0.30
N ALA A 56 -10.75 7.50 -1.28
CA ALA A 56 -9.33 7.39 -1.53
C ALA A 56 -8.49 7.70 -0.28
N ARG A 57 -8.73 8.84 0.37
CA ARG A 57 -8.01 9.23 1.59
C ARG A 57 -8.18 8.22 2.72
N CYS A 58 -9.41 7.74 2.94
CA CYS A 58 -9.66 6.71 3.95
C CYS A 58 -8.88 5.43 3.67
N LEU A 59 -8.88 4.95 2.43
CA LEU A 59 -8.17 3.74 2.04
C LEU A 59 -6.63 3.92 2.11
N LEU A 60 -6.10 5.06 1.69
CA LEU A 60 -4.67 5.37 1.80
C LEU A 60 -4.18 5.38 3.25
N ILE A 61 -4.94 6.01 4.16
CA ILE A 61 -4.60 6.03 5.59
C ILE A 61 -4.67 4.61 6.14
N LEU A 62 -5.72 3.86 5.81
CA LEU A 62 -5.93 2.51 6.29
C LEU A 62 -4.81 1.56 5.84
N TRP A 63 -4.53 1.53 4.54
CA TRP A 63 -3.49 0.68 3.96
C TRP A 63 -2.10 1.15 4.40
N GLY A 64 -1.85 2.46 4.45
CA GLY A 64 -0.57 3.00 4.90
C GLY A 64 -0.29 2.65 6.36
N ALA A 65 -1.27 2.81 7.25
CA ALA A 65 -1.14 2.42 8.65
C ALA A 65 -0.98 0.91 8.82
N THR A 66 -1.62 0.11 7.95
CA THR A 66 -1.45 -1.35 7.92
C THR A 66 -0.02 -1.74 7.55
N VAL A 67 0.53 -1.18 6.46
CA VAL A 67 1.93 -1.42 6.04
C VAL A 67 2.88 -1.01 7.16
N GLN A 68 2.74 0.21 7.68
CA GLN A 68 3.62 0.72 8.73
C GLN A 68 3.56 -0.14 10.01
N ALA A 69 2.38 -0.59 10.43
CA ALA A 69 2.24 -1.45 11.59
C ALA A 69 2.88 -2.83 11.36
N LEU A 70 2.72 -3.42 10.18
CA LEU A 70 3.33 -4.70 9.83
C LEU A 70 4.86 -4.59 9.74
N ASP A 71 5.40 -3.54 9.13
CA ASP A 71 6.85 -3.29 9.08
C ASP A 71 7.46 -3.17 10.47
N LEU A 72 6.80 -2.45 11.37
CA LEU A 72 7.25 -2.34 12.75
C LEU A 72 7.25 -3.70 13.46
N ILE A 73 6.21 -4.53 13.25
CA ILE A 73 6.17 -5.88 13.82
C ILE A 73 7.28 -6.76 13.23
N MET A 74 7.51 -6.70 11.91
CA MET A 74 8.58 -7.47 11.25
C MET A 74 9.96 -7.06 11.75
N CYS A 75 10.22 -5.75 11.91
CA CYS A 75 11.47 -5.27 12.51
C CYS A 75 11.67 -5.81 13.93
N GLN A 76 10.62 -5.81 14.76
CA GLN A 76 10.68 -6.37 16.12
C GLN A 76 10.87 -7.89 16.11
N TYR A 77 10.25 -8.59 15.16
CA TYR A 77 10.40 -10.03 14.97
C TYR A 77 11.84 -10.43 14.64
N HIS A 78 12.53 -9.64 13.80
CA HIS A 78 13.94 -9.87 13.47
C HIS A 78 14.90 -9.44 14.59
N ALA A 79 14.57 -8.39 15.34
CA ALA A 79 15.46 -7.86 16.38
C ALA A 79 15.40 -8.63 17.71
N ASN A 80 14.32 -9.37 17.97
CA ASN A 80 14.07 -9.97 19.28
C ASN A 80 13.69 -11.46 19.17
N GLU A 81 14.63 -12.34 19.55
CA GLU A 81 14.40 -13.79 19.58
C GLU A 81 13.27 -14.20 20.51
N GLU A 82 13.07 -13.50 21.64
CA GLU A 82 11.96 -13.78 22.57
C GLU A 82 10.61 -13.42 21.94
N PHE A 83 10.56 -12.33 21.17
CA PHE A 83 9.37 -11.95 20.41
C PHE A 83 9.05 -12.98 19.32
N SER A 84 10.07 -13.51 18.65
CA SER A 84 9.93 -14.60 17.68
C SER A 84 9.43 -15.91 18.33
N ARG A 85 9.84 -16.18 19.57
CA ARG A 85 9.44 -17.38 20.34
C ARG A 85 8.10 -17.23 21.06
N ALA A 86 7.59 -16.00 21.23
CA ALA A 86 6.29 -15.74 21.85
C ALA A 86 5.15 -16.32 20.99
N CYS A 87 4.78 -17.56 21.29
CA CYS A 87 3.76 -18.34 20.58
C CYS A 87 2.42 -17.59 20.45
N GLU A 88 2.08 -16.71 21.39
CA GLU A 88 0.84 -15.95 21.37
C GLU A 88 0.83 -14.81 20.32
N CYS A 89 1.96 -14.13 20.11
CA CYS A 89 2.06 -13.11 19.05
C CYS A 89 1.94 -13.77 17.67
N HIS A 90 2.68 -14.86 17.48
CA HIS A 90 2.63 -15.68 16.25
C HIS A 90 1.22 -16.19 15.98
N ARG A 91 0.53 -16.73 17.00
CA ARG A 91 -0.85 -17.24 16.88
C ARG A 91 -1.86 -16.14 16.59
N ARG A 92 -1.74 -14.96 17.22
CA ARG A 92 -2.63 -13.82 16.95
C ARG A 92 -2.45 -13.27 15.54
N ILE A 93 -1.20 -13.18 15.05
CA ILE A 93 -0.88 -12.77 13.68
C ILE A 93 -1.44 -13.80 12.68
N TRP A 94 -1.22 -15.08 12.93
CA TRP A 94 -1.78 -16.18 12.14
C TRP A 94 -3.31 -16.11 12.03
N ASN A 95 -3.98 -15.98 13.18
CA ASN A 95 -5.44 -15.87 13.24
C ASN A 95 -5.95 -14.58 12.58
N PHE A 96 -5.21 -13.47 12.70
CA PHE A 96 -5.57 -12.19 12.09
C PHE A 96 -5.62 -12.27 10.56
N PHE A 97 -4.65 -12.93 9.92
CA PHE A 97 -4.64 -13.03 8.46
C PHE A 97 -5.72 -13.95 7.91
N GLY A 98 -6.33 -14.80 8.75
CA GLY A 98 -7.58 -15.48 8.43
C GLY A 98 -7.46 -16.53 7.31
N CYS A 99 -6.32 -17.20 7.21
CA CYS A 99 -6.12 -18.34 6.33
C CYS A 99 -5.75 -19.54 7.23
N GLY A 100 -6.26 -20.76 7.03
CA GLY A 100 -6.40 -21.38 5.72
C GLY A 100 -5.04 -21.57 5.02
N GLY A 101 -3.94 -21.15 5.65
CA GLY A 101 -2.60 -21.42 5.16
C GLY A 101 -2.43 -22.93 5.11
N THR A 102 -1.80 -23.42 4.04
CA THR A 102 -1.18 -24.73 4.09
C THR A 102 -0.27 -24.76 5.32
N LYS A 103 -0.03 -25.94 5.91
CA LYS A 103 0.77 -26.11 7.15
C LYS A 103 2.18 -25.51 7.09
N ASP A 104 2.60 -24.97 5.94
CA ASP A 104 3.96 -24.60 5.59
C ASP A 104 4.24 -23.09 5.59
N GLN A 105 3.23 -22.22 5.70
CA GLN A 105 3.48 -20.77 5.77
C GLN A 105 3.88 -20.34 7.19
N THR A 106 4.80 -19.39 7.31
CA THR A 106 5.17 -18.78 8.61
C THR A 106 4.42 -17.47 8.84
N ALA A 107 4.22 -17.03 10.09
CA ALA A 107 3.60 -15.73 10.37
C ALA A 107 4.33 -14.55 9.69
N LEU A 108 5.67 -14.65 9.54
CA LEU A 108 6.47 -13.64 8.83
C LEU A 108 6.07 -13.54 7.36
N GLN A 109 5.92 -14.68 6.67
CA GLN A 109 5.49 -14.69 5.27
C GLN A 109 4.09 -14.08 5.09
N LEU A 110 3.17 -14.35 6.02
CA LEU A 110 1.84 -13.73 5.98
C LEU A 110 1.89 -12.22 6.18
N MET A 111 2.76 -11.74 7.09
CA MET A 111 2.97 -10.29 7.28
C MET A 111 3.51 -9.63 6.03
N VAL A 112 4.55 -10.20 5.42
CA VAL A 112 5.14 -9.71 4.17
C VAL A 112 4.11 -9.71 3.03
N MET A 113 3.30 -10.76 2.93
CA MET A 113 2.26 -10.86 1.91
C MET A 113 1.20 -9.76 2.07
N GLU A 114 0.69 -9.53 3.28
CA GLU A 114 -0.33 -8.50 3.50
C GLU A 114 0.24 -7.09 3.36
N SER A 115 1.44 -6.83 3.89
CA SER A 115 2.08 -5.52 3.74
C SER A 115 2.31 -5.21 2.27
N ASN A 116 2.80 -6.17 1.47
CA ASN A 116 2.95 -6.01 0.03
C ASN A 116 1.62 -5.78 -0.68
N ARG A 117 0.56 -6.52 -0.30
CA ARG A 117 -0.79 -6.31 -0.85
C ARG A 117 -1.26 -4.88 -0.63
N CYS A 118 -1.15 -4.36 0.59
CA CYS A 118 -1.52 -2.99 0.92
C CYS A 118 -0.64 -1.95 0.20
N ALA A 119 0.67 -2.16 0.15
CA ALA A 119 1.60 -1.26 -0.54
C ALA A 119 1.33 -1.20 -2.05
N TRP A 120 1.03 -2.33 -2.69
CA TRP A 120 0.60 -2.37 -4.10
C TRP A 120 -0.74 -1.67 -4.32
N LEU A 121 -1.71 -1.83 -3.41
CA LEU A 121 -2.98 -1.11 -3.51
C LEU A 121 -2.78 0.41 -3.45
N ILE A 122 -1.88 0.88 -2.58
CA ILE A 122 -1.49 2.30 -2.52
C ILE A 122 -0.84 2.75 -3.85
N CYS A 123 0.11 1.99 -4.40
CA CYS A 123 0.74 2.32 -5.68
C CYS A 123 -0.30 2.45 -6.80
N ARG A 124 -1.30 1.57 -6.80
CA ARG A 124 -2.38 1.58 -7.79
C ARG A 124 -3.36 2.75 -7.63
N CYS A 125 -3.34 3.48 -6.52
CA CYS A 125 -4.11 4.73 -6.38
C CYS A 125 -3.44 5.94 -7.04
N VAL A 126 -2.15 5.86 -7.38
CA VAL A 126 -1.36 7.01 -7.85
C VAL A 126 -2.00 7.68 -9.06
N GLU A 127 -2.42 6.90 -10.06
CA GLU A 127 -2.99 7.45 -11.30
C GLU A 127 -4.28 8.23 -11.04
N TYR A 128 -5.17 7.72 -10.18
CA TYR A 128 -6.39 8.45 -9.80
C TYR A 128 -6.06 9.75 -9.07
N LEU A 129 -5.13 9.72 -8.11
CA LEU A 129 -4.83 10.86 -7.24
C LEU A 129 -3.99 11.95 -7.91
N TYR A 130 -3.21 11.59 -8.93
CA TYR A 130 -2.44 12.52 -9.76
C TYR A 130 -3.21 12.95 -11.02
N GLY A 131 -4.45 12.48 -11.19
CA GLY A 131 -5.33 12.92 -12.25
C GLY A 131 -5.71 14.40 -12.10
N ASN A 132 -5.87 15.08 -13.24
CA ASN A 132 -6.25 16.50 -13.31
C ASN A 132 -7.46 16.87 -12.44
N GLU A 133 -8.44 15.98 -12.30
CA GLU A 133 -9.66 16.21 -11.53
C GLU A 133 -9.43 16.32 -10.02
N MET A 134 -8.39 15.66 -9.49
CA MET A 134 -8.12 15.65 -8.05
C MET A 134 -7.25 16.84 -7.60
N GLY A 135 -6.59 17.49 -8.56
CA GLY A 135 -5.75 18.66 -8.34
C GLY A 135 -4.71 18.48 -7.23
N LEU A 136 -4.39 19.57 -6.52
CA LEU A 136 -3.40 19.56 -5.43
C LEU A 136 -3.82 18.67 -4.26
N VAL A 137 -5.12 18.55 -3.99
CA VAL A 137 -5.64 17.76 -2.86
C VAL A 137 -5.33 16.27 -3.05
N GLY A 138 -5.43 15.77 -4.28
CA GLY A 138 -5.04 14.40 -4.62
C GLY A 138 -3.56 14.13 -4.33
N HIS A 139 -2.67 15.06 -4.73
CA HIS A 139 -1.24 14.96 -4.47
C HIS A 139 -0.92 14.98 -2.98
N GLN A 140 -1.52 15.92 -2.24
CA GLN A 140 -1.33 16.04 -0.80
C GLN A 140 -1.82 14.80 -0.05
N SER A 141 -2.88 14.16 -0.53
CA SER A 141 -3.40 12.92 0.05
C SER A 141 -2.41 11.75 -0.05
N MET A 142 -1.47 11.80 -1.01
CA MET A 142 -0.47 10.75 -1.22
C MET A 142 0.81 10.91 -0.40
N ILE A 143 1.06 12.04 0.26
CA ILE A 143 2.36 12.31 0.91
C ILE A 143 2.70 11.22 1.94
N TYR A 144 1.80 10.95 2.88
CA TYR A 144 1.99 9.90 3.89
C TYR A 144 2.13 8.52 3.26
N ALA A 145 1.23 8.18 2.33
CA ALA A 145 1.20 6.87 1.71
C ALA A 145 2.46 6.58 0.88
N LYS A 146 2.96 7.60 0.14
CA LYS A 146 4.23 7.55 -0.61
C LYS A 146 5.42 7.32 0.32
N TRP A 147 5.48 8.02 1.45
CA TRP A 147 6.54 7.81 2.44
C TRP A 147 6.52 6.38 2.97
N VAL A 148 5.33 5.86 3.35
CA VAL A 148 5.18 4.49 3.85
C VAL A 148 5.65 3.45 2.83
N ILE A 149 5.17 3.50 1.58
CA ILE A 149 5.55 2.50 0.57
C ILE A 149 7.03 2.59 0.18
N THR A 150 7.61 3.79 0.17
CA THR A 150 9.04 3.98 -0.13
C THR A 150 9.90 3.35 0.96
N LYS A 151 9.57 3.60 2.23
CA LYS A 151 10.21 2.96 3.38
C LYS A 151 10.08 1.45 3.32
N HIS A 152 8.86 0.96 3.07
CA HIS A 152 8.53 -0.45 3.00
C HIS A 152 9.39 -1.20 1.97
N TYR A 153 9.41 -0.72 0.73
CA TYR A 153 10.17 -1.34 -0.35
C TYR A 153 11.68 -1.24 -0.14
N HIS A 154 12.17 -0.17 0.48
CA HIS A 154 13.55 -0.08 0.88
C HIS A 154 13.92 -1.16 1.91
N GLN A 155 13.09 -1.34 2.96
CA GLN A 155 13.31 -2.36 4.00
C GLN A 155 13.28 -3.79 3.44
N LEU A 156 12.41 -4.07 2.47
CA LEU A 156 12.33 -5.39 1.83
C LEU A 156 13.32 -5.60 0.67
N GLY A 157 14.13 -4.60 0.31
CA GLY A 157 15.08 -4.68 -0.81
C GLY A 157 14.41 -4.74 -2.19
N MET A 158 13.14 -4.32 -2.30
CA MET A 158 12.35 -4.37 -3.54
C MET A 158 12.74 -3.23 -4.48
N SER A 159 13.86 -3.42 -5.17
CA SER A 159 14.54 -2.36 -5.94
C SER A 159 13.69 -1.78 -7.07
N ARG A 160 12.87 -2.61 -7.74
CA ARG A 160 12.01 -2.16 -8.85
C ARG A 160 10.86 -1.30 -8.34
N GLU A 161 10.18 -1.75 -7.29
CA GLU A 161 9.09 -1.05 -6.62
C GLU A 161 9.58 0.27 -6.01
N LEU A 162 10.76 0.26 -5.40
CA LEU A 162 11.39 1.46 -4.86
C LEU A 162 11.71 2.48 -5.96
N ALA A 163 12.31 2.02 -7.07
CA ALA A 163 12.55 2.87 -8.23
C ALA A 163 11.25 3.44 -8.81
N TRP A 164 10.18 2.63 -8.85
CA TRP A 164 8.86 3.08 -9.27
C TRP A 164 8.32 4.20 -8.36
N CYS A 165 8.43 4.06 -7.04
CA CYS A 165 8.00 5.07 -6.06
C CYS A 165 8.75 6.40 -6.21
N HIS A 166 10.07 6.35 -6.43
CA HIS A 166 10.88 7.56 -6.64
C HIS A 166 10.53 8.29 -7.95
N ASN A 167 9.97 7.60 -8.93
CA ASN A 167 9.61 8.15 -10.23
C ASN A 167 8.13 8.56 -10.36
N ILE A 168 7.34 8.49 -9.28
CA ILE A 168 5.91 8.90 -9.29
C ILE A 168 5.74 10.33 -9.82
N SER A 169 6.56 11.29 -9.38
CA SER A 169 6.51 12.68 -9.82
C SER A 169 6.94 12.90 -11.28
N ARG A 170 7.53 11.88 -11.90
CA ARG A 170 8.00 11.86 -13.29
C ARG A 170 7.12 10.98 -14.19
N MET A 171 6.00 10.47 -13.68
CA MET A 171 5.06 9.70 -14.48
C MET A 171 4.42 10.59 -15.55
N SER A 172 4.21 10.03 -16.74
CA SER A 172 3.65 10.72 -17.89
C SER A 172 2.50 9.93 -18.48
N GLY A 173 1.43 10.59 -18.90
CA GLY A 173 0.30 9.94 -19.54
C GLY A 173 -0.87 10.91 -19.74
N PRO A 174 -1.97 10.44 -20.36
CA PRO A 174 -3.16 11.25 -20.54
C PRO A 174 -3.74 11.70 -19.20
N GLY A 175 -4.02 13.00 -19.04
CA GLY A 175 -4.60 13.53 -17.80
C GLY A 175 -3.62 13.62 -16.62
N ALA A 176 -2.32 13.42 -16.85
CA ALA A 176 -1.28 13.64 -15.85
C ALA A 176 -1.14 15.13 -15.55
N THR A 177 -1.30 15.50 -14.28
CA THR A 177 -0.85 16.80 -13.79
C THR A 177 0.69 16.79 -13.75
N GLY A 178 1.30 17.18 -14.85
CA GLY A 178 2.75 17.30 -14.94
C GLY A 178 3.30 18.21 -13.82
N ARG A 179 4.23 17.68 -13.03
CA ARG A 179 5.16 18.41 -12.16
C ARG A 179 4.57 19.20 -10.99
N ILE A 180 3.44 18.80 -10.41
CA ILE A 180 3.04 19.37 -9.11
C ILE A 180 4.02 18.87 -8.04
N GLN A 181 4.98 19.71 -7.69
CA GLN A 181 5.88 19.46 -6.56
C GLN A 181 5.15 19.82 -5.26
N VAL A 182 4.91 18.83 -4.42
CA VAL A 182 4.36 19.01 -3.08
C VAL A 182 5.47 18.68 -2.08
N MET A 183 5.45 19.31 -0.91
CA MET A 183 6.36 18.96 0.19
C MET A 183 6.30 17.45 0.46
N GLU A 184 7.45 16.79 0.36
CA GLU A 184 7.60 15.38 0.63
C GLU A 184 8.22 15.19 2.02
N PHE A 185 7.86 14.12 2.71
CA PHE A 185 8.62 13.70 3.88
C PHE A 185 10.02 13.32 3.41
N GLN A 186 11.02 14.06 3.89
CA GLN A 186 12.43 13.75 3.61
C GLN A 186 12.82 12.48 4.36
N TYR A 187 13.69 11.70 3.70
CA TYR A 187 14.35 10.53 4.26
C TYR A 187 15.77 10.90 4.66
#